data_AF-I1SRI4-F1
#
_entry.id   AF-I1SRI4-F1
#
_cell.length_a   1.000
_cell.length_b   1.000
_cell.length_c   1.000
_cell.angle_alpha   90.00
_cell.angle_beta   90.00
_cell.angle_gamma   90.00
#
_symmetry.space_group_name_H-M   'P 1'
#
loop_
_entity.id
_entity.type
_entity.pdbx_description
1 polymer ?
#
loop_
_entity_poly.entity_id
_entity_poly.type
_entity_poly.pdbx_seq_one_letter_code
_entity_poly.pdbx_strand_id
1 'polypeptide(L)'
;YYRKTIGYKVPRNPDLPNSAQVQKEEQAKIDEAEALSEEELEEKENLLQQGFTIWNKRDFNQFIKANEKWGRDDIENIAREVEGKSPEEVMEYSAVFWERCNELQDIEKIMAQIERGEARIQRRISIKKALDSKIGRYKAPFHQLRISYGTNKGKNYTEEEDRFLICMLHKLGFDKESVY
;
A
#
# COMPACT_ATOMS: atom_id res chain seq x y z
N TYR A 1 -31.51 10.66 15.80
CA TYR A 1 -32.96 10.39 15.73
C TYR A 1 -33.37 9.01 16.24
N TYR A 2 -32.92 7.89 15.64
CA TYR A 2 -33.35 6.53 16.04
C TYR A 2 -33.25 6.23 17.55
N ARG A 3 -32.14 6.63 18.21
CA ARG A 3 -32.00 6.48 19.68
C ARG A 3 -33.10 7.20 20.49
N LYS A 4 -33.58 8.36 20.00
CA LYS A 4 -34.67 9.13 20.60
C LYS A 4 -36.00 8.39 20.50
N THR A 5 -36.28 7.79 19.34
CA THR A 5 -37.56 7.09 19.10
C THR A 5 -37.72 5.81 19.94
N ILE A 6 -36.61 5.18 20.34
CA ILE A 6 -36.61 4.01 21.24
C ILE A 6 -36.38 4.37 22.72
N GLY A 7 -36.32 5.67 23.06
CA GLY A 7 -36.12 6.13 24.45
C GLY A 7 -34.76 5.77 25.05
N TYR A 8 -33.72 5.58 24.24
CA TYR A 8 -32.39 5.21 24.71
C TYR A 8 -31.79 6.29 25.62
N LYS A 9 -31.16 5.84 26.71
CA LYS A 9 -30.44 6.68 27.67
C LYS A 9 -28.96 6.34 27.69
N VAL A 10 -28.12 7.36 27.51
CA VAL A 10 -26.67 7.23 27.49
C VAL A 10 -26.19 6.81 28.89
N PRO A 11 -25.52 5.66 29.03
CA PRO A 11 -24.95 5.25 30.30
C PRO A 11 -23.73 6.10 30.64
N ARG A 12 -23.49 6.32 31.94
CA ARG A 12 -22.29 7.03 32.40
C ARG A 12 -21.09 6.10 32.32
N ASN A 13 -20.04 6.50 31.61
CA ASN A 13 -18.79 5.74 31.56
C ASN A 13 -17.88 6.12 32.75
N PRO A 14 -17.62 5.21 33.71
CA PRO A 14 -16.78 5.52 34.88
C PRO A 14 -15.30 5.74 34.53
N ASP A 15 -14.83 5.26 33.38
CA ASP A 15 -13.42 5.29 32.98
C ASP A 15 -13.01 6.62 32.32
N LEU A 16 -13.96 7.52 32.06
CA LEU A 16 -13.70 8.83 31.46
C LEU A 16 -13.62 9.94 32.52
N PRO A 17 -12.57 10.80 32.48
CA PRO A 17 -12.61 12.06 33.21
C PRO A 17 -13.79 12.92 32.70
N ASN A 18 -14.46 13.65 33.60
CA ASN A 18 -15.69 14.40 33.30
C ASN A 18 -16.86 13.57 32.74
N SER A 19 -16.94 12.29 33.10
CA SER A 19 -17.97 11.36 32.63
C SER A 19 -19.42 11.85 32.71
N ALA A 20 -19.78 12.65 33.73
CA ALA A 20 -21.11 13.22 33.85
C ALA A 20 -21.41 14.28 32.78
N GLN A 21 -20.41 15.08 32.42
CA GLN A 21 -20.54 16.09 31.38
C GLN A 21 -20.65 15.43 30.00
N VAL A 22 -19.75 14.46 29.70
CA VAL A 22 -19.79 13.69 28.45
C VAL A 22 -21.13 12.97 28.28
N GLN A 23 -21.62 12.34 29.35
CA GLN A 23 -22.93 11.68 29.32
C GLN A 23 -24.05 12.67 28.99
N LYS A 24 -24.04 13.86 29.62
CA LYS A 24 -25.06 14.88 29.40
C LYS A 24 -25.02 15.43 27.97
N GLU A 25 -23.83 15.69 27.44
CA GLU A 25 -23.62 16.17 26.06
C GLU A 25 -24.07 15.13 25.02
N GLU A 26 -23.72 13.86 25.22
CA GLU A 26 -24.17 12.77 24.34
C GLU A 26 -25.69 12.54 24.43
N GLN A 27 -26.28 12.69 25.62
CA GLN A 27 -27.73 12.60 25.77
C GLN A 27 -28.45 13.77 25.10
N ALA A 28 -27.90 14.99 25.20
CA ALA A 28 -28.46 16.17 24.55
C ALA A 28 -28.55 16.00 23.03
N LYS A 29 -27.51 15.45 22.38
CA LYS A 29 -27.54 15.11 20.94
C LYS A 29 -28.68 14.17 20.57
N ILE A 30 -29.09 13.26 21.46
CA ILE A 30 -30.20 12.35 21.23
C ILE A 30 -31.52 13.08 21.40
N ASP A 31 -31.66 13.83 22.49
CA ASP A 31 -32.89 14.51 22.85
C ASP A 31 -33.24 15.63 21.84
N GLU A 32 -32.24 16.32 21.30
CA GLU A 32 -32.35 17.36 20.28
C GLU A 32 -32.46 16.80 18.84
N ALA A 33 -32.24 15.50 18.62
CA ALA A 33 -32.28 14.96 17.27
C ALA A 33 -33.68 15.00 16.64
N GLU A 34 -33.73 15.40 15.37
CA GLU A 34 -34.93 15.43 14.54
C GLU A 34 -34.84 14.40 13.41
N ALA A 35 -35.98 14.09 12.78
CA ALA A 35 -36.00 13.27 11.58
C ALA A 35 -35.40 14.08 10.42
N LEU A 36 -34.77 13.40 9.47
CA LEU A 36 -34.34 14.05 8.23
C LEU A 36 -35.56 14.61 7.50
N SER A 37 -35.45 15.85 7.04
CA SER A 37 -36.39 16.49 6.12
C SER A 37 -36.38 15.81 4.75
N GLU A 38 -37.35 16.14 3.89
CA GLU A 38 -37.40 15.61 2.52
C GLU A 38 -36.14 16.00 1.72
N GLU A 39 -35.66 17.24 1.88
CA GLU A 39 -34.42 17.73 1.25
C GLU A 39 -33.19 16.94 1.73
N GLU A 40 -33.06 16.69 3.04
CA GLU A 40 -31.95 15.91 3.59
C GLU A 40 -32.02 14.42 3.21
N LEU A 41 -33.22 13.88 3.02
CA LEU A 41 -33.38 12.51 2.51
C LEU A 41 -32.91 12.41 1.06
N GLU A 42 -33.26 13.38 0.21
CA GLU A 42 -32.77 13.45 -1.16
C GLU A 42 -31.25 13.63 -1.21
N GLU A 43 -30.69 14.54 -0.41
CA GLU A 43 -29.24 14.73 -0.29
C GLU A 43 -28.54 13.44 0.15
N LYS A 44 -29.08 12.74 1.15
CA LYS A 44 -28.55 11.45 1.59
C LYS A 44 -28.50 10.42 0.46
N GLU A 45 -29.58 10.26 -0.30
CA GLU A 45 -29.62 9.29 -1.40
C GLU A 45 -28.60 9.66 -2.50
N ASN A 46 -28.41 10.96 -2.77
CA ASN A 46 -27.39 11.45 -3.69
C ASN A 46 -25.96 11.16 -3.17
N LEU A 47 -25.68 11.42 -1.89
CA LEU A 47 -24.38 11.18 -1.27
C LEU A 47 -24.01 9.70 -1.24
N LEU A 48 -24.99 8.81 -1.04
CA LEU A 48 -24.76 7.36 -1.07
C LEU A 48 -24.26 6.84 -2.42
N GLN A 49 -24.53 7.56 -3.52
CA GLN A 49 -24.08 7.19 -4.86
C GLN A 49 -22.69 7.76 -5.21
N GLN A 50 -22.22 8.79 -4.50
CA GLN A 50 -20.94 9.45 -4.78
C GLN A 50 -19.73 8.70 -4.20
N GLY A 51 -19.96 7.62 -3.45
CA GLY A 51 -18.91 6.75 -2.94
C GLY A 51 -18.58 5.60 -3.90
N PHE A 52 -17.46 4.93 -3.63
CA PHE A 52 -17.08 3.70 -4.31
C PHE A 52 -17.89 2.49 -3.83
N THR A 53 -19.20 2.49 -4.08
CA THR A 53 -20.16 1.49 -3.56
C THR A 53 -19.89 0.06 -4.02
N ILE A 54 -19.27 -0.09 -5.21
CA ILE A 54 -18.88 -1.38 -5.76
C ILE A 54 -17.54 -1.89 -5.22
N TRP A 55 -16.79 -1.07 -4.46
CA TRP A 55 -15.52 -1.47 -3.86
C TRP A 55 -15.74 -2.04 -2.47
N ASN A 56 -15.42 -3.31 -2.32
CA ASN A 56 -15.50 -3.98 -1.03
C ASN A 56 -14.12 -4.07 -0.34
N LYS A 57 -14.08 -4.58 0.89
CA LYS A 57 -12.84 -4.71 1.67
C LYS A 57 -11.81 -5.65 1.03
N ARG A 58 -12.22 -6.68 0.29
CA ARG A 58 -11.32 -7.56 -0.46
C ARG A 58 -10.66 -6.78 -1.60
N ASP A 59 -11.44 -6.04 -2.37
CA ASP A 59 -10.94 -5.24 -3.51
C ASP A 59 -9.92 -4.21 -3.02
N PHE A 60 -10.23 -3.51 -1.94
CA PHE A 60 -9.30 -2.59 -1.29
C PHE A 60 -7.98 -3.27 -0.91
N ASN A 61 -8.04 -4.42 -0.22
CA ASN A 61 -6.84 -5.14 0.17
C ASN A 61 -6.04 -5.67 -1.03
N GLN A 62 -6.70 -6.08 -2.12
CA GLN A 62 -6.04 -6.47 -3.36
C GLN A 62 -5.34 -5.27 -3.99
N PHE A 63 -6.00 -4.11 -4.06
CA PHE A 63 -5.42 -2.86 -4.55
C PHE A 63 -4.17 -2.46 -3.75
N ILE A 64 -4.20 -2.49 -2.41
CA ILE A 64 -3.01 -2.19 -1.58
C ILE A 64 -1.87 -3.18 -1.84
N LYS A 65 -2.15 -4.48 -1.93
CA LYS A 65 -1.14 -5.50 -2.24
C LYS A 65 -0.54 -5.34 -3.63
N ALA A 66 -1.36 -4.97 -4.60
CA ALA A 66 -0.93 -4.72 -5.96
C ALA A 66 -0.01 -3.49 -6.03
N ASN A 67 -0.35 -2.41 -5.32
CA ASN A 67 0.51 -1.24 -5.17
C ASN A 67 1.85 -1.59 -4.50
N GLU A 68 1.86 -2.43 -3.46
CA GLU A 68 3.09 -2.91 -2.83
C GLU A 68 3.97 -3.72 -3.82
N LYS A 69 3.34 -4.53 -4.68
CA LYS A 69 4.05 -5.45 -5.58
C LYS A 69 4.60 -4.78 -6.84
N TRP A 70 3.84 -3.86 -7.42
CA TRP A 70 4.15 -3.24 -8.72
C TRP A 70 4.63 -1.79 -8.59
N GLY A 71 4.38 -1.15 -7.45
CA GLY A 71 4.64 0.27 -7.22
C GLY A 71 3.46 1.12 -7.69
N ARG A 72 3.27 2.29 -7.07
CA ARG A 72 2.08 3.13 -7.27
C ARG A 72 1.85 3.62 -8.69
N ASP A 73 2.92 3.69 -9.49
CA ASP A 73 2.88 4.22 -10.86
C ASP A 73 2.47 3.17 -11.91
N ASP A 74 2.53 1.87 -11.58
CA ASP A 74 2.23 0.78 -12.50
C ASP A 74 0.74 0.39 -12.47
N ILE A 75 -0.11 1.34 -12.84
CA ILE A 75 -1.58 1.19 -12.82
C ILE A 75 -2.04 0.02 -13.69
N GLU A 76 -1.34 -0.27 -14.80
CA GLU A 76 -1.68 -1.37 -15.69
C GLU A 76 -1.58 -2.73 -14.98
N ASN A 77 -0.46 -2.98 -14.27
CA ASN A 77 -0.32 -4.23 -13.52
C ASN A 77 -1.14 -4.23 -12.23
N ILE A 78 -1.36 -3.07 -11.61
CA ILE A 78 -2.28 -2.96 -10.46
C ILE A 78 -3.68 -3.39 -10.87
N ALA A 79 -4.22 -2.85 -11.96
CA ALA A 79 -5.55 -3.15 -12.45
C ALA A 79 -5.75 -4.64 -12.76
N ARG A 80 -4.72 -5.32 -13.27
CA ARG A 80 -4.75 -6.77 -13.53
C ARG A 80 -4.89 -7.63 -12.27
N GLU A 81 -4.46 -7.13 -11.11
CA GLU A 81 -4.53 -7.88 -9.85
C GLU A 81 -5.79 -7.59 -9.00
N VAL A 82 -6.53 -6.53 -9.32
CA VAL A 82 -7.80 -6.23 -8.65
C VAL A 82 -8.92 -6.97 -9.37
N GLU A 83 -9.24 -8.16 -8.86
CA GLU A 83 -10.22 -9.05 -9.49
C GLU A 83 -11.62 -8.41 -9.47
N GLY A 84 -12.31 -8.44 -10.62
CA GLY A 84 -13.67 -7.90 -10.73
C GLY A 84 -13.75 -6.38 -10.82
N LYS A 85 -12.63 -5.70 -11.10
CA LYS A 85 -12.60 -4.28 -11.48
C LYS A 85 -12.02 -4.09 -12.87
N SER A 86 -12.58 -3.16 -13.63
CA SER A 86 -12.01 -2.75 -14.90
C SER A 86 -10.78 -1.85 -14.68
N PRO A 87 -9.87 -1.72 -15.67
CA PRO A 87 -8.77 -0.77 -15.59
C PRO A 87 -9.20 0.67 -15.32
N GLU A 88 -10.33 1.09 -15.90
CA GLU A 88 -10.90 2.42 -15.71
C GLU A 88 -11.38 2.63 -14.26
N GLU A 89 -12.09 1.64 -13.70
CA GLU A 89 -12.55 1.69 -12.30
C GLU A 89 -11.38 1.75 -11.32
N VAL A 90 -10.30 0.99 -11.58
CA VAL A 90 -9.08 1.01 -10.77
C VAL A 90 -8.35 2.34 -10.89
N MET A 91 -8.29 2.93 -12.08
CA MET A 91 -7.67 4.23 -12.30
C MET A 91 -8.43 5.35 -11.58
N GLU A 92 -9.76 5.37 -11.66
CA GLU A 92 -10.61 6.34 -10.95
C GLU A 92 -10.45 6.20 -9.43
N TYR A 93 -10.51 4.97 -8.91
CA TYR A 93 -10.27 4.71 -7.49
C TYR A 93 -8.88 5.13 -7.04
N SER A 94 -7.85 4.82 -7.84
CA SER A 94 -6.45 5.15 -7.54
C SER A 94 -6.23 6.65 -7.43
N ALA A 95 -6.82 7.44 -8.34
CA ALA A 95 -6.71 8.90 -8.31
C ALA A 95 -7.25 9.48 -6.98
N VAL A 96 -8.46 9.07 -6.60
CA VAL A 96 -9.09 9.54 -5.35
C VAL A 96 -8.38 8.97 -4.12
N PHE A 97 -7.92 7.71 -4.18
CA PHE A 97 -7.13 7.10 -3.12
C PHE A 97 -5.90 7.96 -2.83
N TRP A 98 -5.09 8.29 -3.82
CA TRP A 98 -3.88 9.08 -3.57
C TRP A 98 -4.14 10.53 -3.15
N GLU A 99 -5.29 11.09 -3.54
CA GLU A 99 -5.72 12.42 -3.10
C GLU A 99 -6.17 12.44 -1.62
N ARG A 100 -6.89 11.39 -1.18
CA ARG A 100 -7.63 11.37 0.09
C ARG A 100 -7.25 10.23 1.04
N CYS A 101 -6.15 9.50 0.78
CA CYS A 101 -5.77 8.34 1.58
C CYS A 101 -5.51 8.68 3.05
N ASN A 102 -5.17 9.94 3.36
CA ASN A 102 -5.02 10.45 4.73
C ASN A 102 -6.31 10.39 5.57
N GLU A 103 -7.48 10.24 4.95
CA GLU A 103 -8.75 10.06 5.65
C GLU A 103 -8.93 8.62 6.19
N LEU A 104 -8.10 7.66 5.75
CA LEU A 104 -8.19 6.27 6.19
C LEU A 104 -7.61 6.09 7.61
N GLN A 105 -8.34 5.36 8.45
CA GLN A 105 -7.95 5.09 9.85
C GLN A 105 -6.56 4.47 9.99
N ASP A 106 -6.18 3.56 9.08
CA ASP A 106 -4.93 2.80 9.13
C ASP A 106 -3.89 3.29 8.09
N ILE A 107 -3.97 4.56 7.66
CA ILE A 107 -3.15 5.06 6.55
C ILE A 107 -1.65 4.89 6.77
N GLU A 108 -1.12 5.17 7.96
CA GLU A 108 0.31 5.06 8.24
C GLU A 108 0.84 3.64 7.97
N LYS A 109 0.06 2.62 8.35
CA LYS A 109 0.40 1.22 8.13
C LYS A 109 0.33 0.85 6.65
N ILE A 110 -0.69 1.34 5.94
CA ILE A 110 -0.88 1.11 4.51
C ILE A 110 0.27 1.73 3.71
N MET A 111 0.60 2.99 3.98
CA MET A 111 1.71 3.69 3.33
C MET A 111 3.04 2.99 3.57
N ALA A 112 3.34 2.64 4.83
CA ALA A 112 4.56 1.92 5.17
C ALA A 112 4.65 0.54 4.49
N GLN A 113 3.52 -0.10 4.18
CA GLN A 113 3.50 -1.33 3.39
C GLN A 113 3.86 -1.06 1.93
N ILE A 114 3.20 -0.10 1.28
CA ILE A 114 3.44 0.25 -0.13
C ILE A 114 4.89 0.73 -0.32
N GLU A 115 5.37 1.64 0.52
CA GLU A 115 6.72 2.19 0.42
C GLU A 115 7.82 1.13 0.62
N ARG A 116 7.59 0.12 1.47
CA ARG A 116 8.51 -1.02 1.60
C ARG A 116 8.54 -1.86 0.33
N GLY A 117 7.39 -2.04 -0.32
CA GLY A 117 7.28 -2.68 -1.63
C GLY A 117 8.09 -1.93 -2.69
N GLU A 118 7.86 -0.63 -2.80
CA GLU A 118 8.56 0.26 -3.73
C GLU A 118 10.07 0.30 -3.48
N ALA A 119 10.51 0.33 -2.21
CA ALA A 119 11.92 0.27 -1.87
C ALA A 119 12.57 -1.05 -2.36
N ARG A 120 11.86 -2.18 -2.32
CA ARG A 120 12.33 -3.46 -2.87
C ARG A 120 12.41 -3.42 -4.40
N ILE A 121 11.40 -2.84 -5.05
CA ILE A 121 11.39 -2.66 -6.51
C ILE A 121 12.57 -1.79 -6.95
N GLN A 122 12.77 -0.65 -6.29
CA GLN A 122 13.86 0.27 -6.59
C GLN A 122 15.22 -0.35 -6.30
N ARG A 123 15.34 -1.14 -5.21
CA ARG A 123 16.55 -1.90 -4.92
C ARG A 123 16.87 -2.89 -6.04
N ARG A 124 15.88 -3.65 -6.52
CA ARG A 124 16.03 -4.57 -7.64
C ARG A 124 16.52 -3.83 -8.89
N ILE A 125 15.86 -2.73 -9.27
CA ILE A 125 16.26 -1.92 -10.42
C ILE A 125 17.72 -1.43 -10.27
N SER A 126 18.09 -0.95 -9.09
CA SER A 126 19.45 -0.45 -8.82
C SER A 126 20.52 -1.53 -8.95
N ILE A 127 20.26 -2.74 -8.42
CA ILE A 127 21.16 -3.89 -8.52
C ILE A 127 21.34 -4.30 -9.97
N LYS A 128 20.23 -4.44 -10.72
CA LYS A 128 20.25 -4.78 -12.15
C LYS A 128 21.15 -3.82 -12.92
N LYS A 129 20.90 -2.51 -12.77
CA LYS A 129 21.66 -1.45 -13.43
C LYS A 129 23.14 -1.48 -13.06
N ALA A 130 23.46 -1.74 -11.80
CA ALA A 130 24.84 -1.85 -11.33
C ALA A 130 25.56 -3.06 -11.93
N LEU A 131 24.90 -4.23 -12.02
CA LEU A 131 25.42 -5.43 -12.66
C LEU A 131 25.65 -5.21 -14.16
N ASP A 132 24.65 -4.68 -14.87
CA ASP A 132 24.75 -4.34 -16.30
C ASP A 132 25.92 -3.41 -16.57
N SER A 133 26.03 -2.32 -15.78
CA SER A 133 27.13 -1.36 -15.91
C SER A 133 28.49 -1.97 -15.58
N LYS A 134 28.59 -2.86 -14.60
CA LYS A 134 29.86 -3.48 -14.22
C LYS A 134 30.32 -4.47 -15.27
N ILE A 135 29.43 -5.31 -15.78
CA ILE A 135 29.74 -6.36 -16.76
C ILE A 135 30.03 -5.74 -18.12
N GLY A 136 29.28 -4.72 -18.53
CA GLY A 136 29.49 -4.00 -19.79
C GLY A 136 30.85 -3.32 -19.93
N ARG A 137 31.63 -3.18 -18.85
CA ARG A 137 33.02 -2.65 -18.90
C ARG A 137 34.04 -3.66 -19.42
N TYR A 138 33.69 -4.93 -19.55
CA TYR A 138 34.62 -6.00 -19.88
C TYR A 138 34.18 -6.73 -21.15
N LYS A 139 35.11 -6.98 -22.08
CA LYS A 139 34.83 -7.77 -23.29
C LYS A 139 34.62 -9.25 -22.98
N ALA A 140 35.36 -9.79 -22.00
CA ALA A 140 35.22 -11.16 -21.53
C ALA A 140 35.06 -11.20 -19.99
N PRO A 141 33.85 -10.90 -19.46
CA PRO A 141 33.61 -10.72 -18.02
C PRO A 141 34.07 -11.90 -17.16
N PHE A 142 33.80 -13.14 -17.58
CA PHE A 142 34.22 -14.36 -16.88
C PHE A 142 35.74 -14.48 -16.67
N HIS A 143 36.55 -13.82 -17.51
CA HIS A 143 38.01 -13.87 -17.42
C HIS A 143 38.63 -12.55 -16.96
N GLN A 144 37.92 -11.42 -17.14
CA GLN A 144 38.50 -10.08 -16.99
C GLN A 144 37.89 -9.26 -15.84
N LEU A 145 36.67 -9.57 -15.38
CA LEU A 145 35.98 -8.78 -14.36
C LEU A 145 36.74 -8.79 -13.01
N ARG A 146 37.26 -7.63 -12.61
CA ARG A 146 37.91 -7.45 -11.30
C ARG A 146 36.94 -6.92 -10.24
N ILE A 147 37.05 -7.46 -9.03
CA ILE A 147 36.25 -7.09 -7.86
C ILE A 147 37.12 -6.31 -6.87
N SER A 148 36.67 -5.13 -6.48
CA SER A 148 37.34 -4.33 -5.45
C SER A 148 36.72 -4.65 -4.10
N TYR A 149 37.41 -5.45 -3.29
CA TYR A 149 36.88 -5.96 -2.02
C TYR A 149 37.00 -4.98 -0.83
N GLY A 150 37.92 -4.02 -0.89
CA GLY A 150 38.30 -3.25 0.29
C GLY A 150 38.72 -4.18 1.44
N THR A 151 38.17 -3.97 2.63
CA THR A 151 38.42 -4.79 3.82
C THR A 151 37.59 -6.08 3.91
N ASN A 152 36.73 -6.37 2.93
CA ASN A 152 35.63 -7.35 3.06
C ASN A 152 35.79 -8.64 2.24
N LYS A 153 36.99 -9.00 1.76
CA LYS A 153 37.17 -10.19 0.88
C LYS A 153 36.82 -11.53 1.56
N GLY A 154 36.93 -11.63 2.89
CA GLY A 154 36.78 -12.90 3.60
C GLY A 154 37.82 -13.94 3.17
N LYS A 155 37.68 -15.19 3.65
CA LYS A 155 38.58 -16.32 3.32
C LYS A 155 37.88 -17.49 2.62
N ASN A 156 36.56 -17.41 2.41
CA ASN A 156 35.75 -18.55 1.96
C ASN A 156 35.71 -18.68 0.43
N TYR A 157 35.76 -17.56 -0.29
CA TYR A 157 35.69 -17.53 -1.75
C TYR A 157 36.90 -16.83 -2.35
N THR A 158 37.37 -17.38 -3.47
CA THR A 158 38.42 -16.80 -4.32
C THR A 158 37.84 -15.73 -5.24
N GLU A 159 38.70 -14.88 -5.82
CA GLU A 159 38.24 -13.88 -6.79
C GLU A 159 37.67 -14.51 -8.08
N GLU A 160 38.12 -15.71 -8.42
CA GLU A 160 37.61 -16.45 -9.58
C GLU A 160 36.18 -16.96 -9.31
N GLU A 161 35.94 -17.53 -8.13
CA GLU A 161 34.60 -18.00 -7.73
C GLU A 161 33.62 -16.83 -7.64
N ASP A 162 33.97 -15.73 -6.97
CA ASP A 162 33.09 -14.55 -6.87
C ASP A 162 32.75 -13.96 -8.24
N ARG A 163 33.73 -13.94 -9.16
CA ARG A 163 33.54 -13.48 -10.53
C ARG A 163 32.58 -14.38 -11.29
N PHE A 164 32.75 -15.70 -11.15
CA PHE A 164 31.83 -16.66 -11.75
C PHE A 164 30.41 -16.45 -11.21
N LEU A 165 30.25 -16.29 -9.90
CA LEU A 165 28.94 -16.02 -9.27
C LEU A 165 28.31 -14.75 -9.83
N ILE A 166 29.02 -13.63 -9.88
CA ILE A 166 28.50 -12.36 -10.42
C ILE A 166 28.11 -12.50 -11.90
N CYS A 167 28.97 -13.10 -12.72
CA CYS A 167 28.71 -13.25 -14.15
C CYS A 167 27.54 -14.22 -14.41
N MET A 168 27.44 -15.31 -13.65
CA MET A 168 26.37 -16.28 -13.80
C MET A 168 25.04 -15.73 -13.29
N LEU A 169 25.05 -15.03 -12.15
CA LEU A 169 23.88 -14.37 -11.59
C LEU A 169 23.30 -13.33 -12.57
N HIS A 170 24.17 -12.55 -13.21
CA HIS A 170 23.74 -11.62 -14.26
C HIS A 170 23.18 -12.34 -15.49
N LYS A 171 23.85 -13.40 -15.96
CA LYS A 171 23.44 -14.17 -17.12
C LYS A 171 22.08 -14.86 -16.92
N LEU A 172 21.83 -15.41 -15.73
CA LEU A 172 20.60 -16.12 -15.40
C LEU A 172 19.45 -15.15 -15.08
N GLY A 173 19.76 -13.97 -14.55
CA GLY A 173 18.80 -12.98 -14.08
C GLY A 173 18.63 -13.08 -12.56
N PHE A 174 19.22 -12.13 -11.83
CA PHE A 174 19.31 -12.16 -10.36
C PHE A 174 17.96 -12.06 -9.63
N ASP A 175 16.89 -11.73 -10.34
CA ASP A 175 15.53 -11.54 -9.85
C ASP A 175 14.64 -12.77 -10.07
N LYS A 176 15.16 -13.87 -10.64
CA LYS A 176 14.43 -15.13 -10.76
C LYS A 176 14.36 -15.87 -9.42
N GLU A 177 13.18 -16.43 -9.14
CA GLU A 177 12.83 -17.06 -7.86
C GLU A 177 13.74 -18.25 -7.46
N SER A 178 14.38 -18.92 -8.44
CA SER A 178 15.24 -20.09 -8.23
C SER A 178 16.70 -19.87 -8.66
N VAL A 179 17.20 -18.63 -8.63
CA VAL A 179 18.54 -18.31 -9.18
C VAL A 179 19.72 -18.56 -8.22
N TYR A 180 19.45 -18.76 -6.93
CA TYR A 180 20.46 -18.96 -5.89
C TYR A 180 20.52 -20.41 -5.41
#